data_AF-A0A024TB67-F1
#
_entry.id   AF-A0A024TB67-F1
#
_cell.length_a   1.000
_cell.length_b   1.000
_cell.length_c   1.000
_cell.angle_alpha   90.00
_cell.angle_beta   90.00
_cell.angle_gamma   90.00
#
_symmetry.space_group_name_H-M   'P 1'
#
loop_
_entity.id
_entity.type
_entity.pdbx_description
1 polymer ?
#
loop_
_entity_poly.entity_id
_entity_poly.type
_entity_poly.pdbx_seq_one_letter_code
_entity_poly.pdbx_strand_id
1 'polypeptide(L)'
;MSPTQWVEINMVIMLILNQLPSPSLGNVAPVTAMSGRPTMSPLDTIALPGGLQSATLAEIESRQRSNIQAARDAFDSMHKEMAAVNAKKRERSKRSHDARRGVQMAQFVVGDYVLYQDVWQHQRRS
;
A
#
# COMPACT_ATOMS: atom_id res chain seq x y z
N MET A 1 -30.45 -0.94 6.31
CA MET A 1 -29.84 -2.04 5.54
C MET A 1 -29.72 -3.24 6.46
N SER A 2 -30.23 -4.40 6.03
CA SER A 2 -30.00 -5.65 6.75
C SER A 2 -28.49 -5.97 6.73
N PRO A 3 -27.89 -6.50 7.82
CA PRO A 3 -26.47 -6.88 7.86
C PRO A 3 -26.05 -7.81 6.70
N THR A 4 -26.99 -8.57 6.14
CA THR A 4 -26.76 -9.49 5.01
C THR A 4 -26.59 -8.81 3.65
N GLN A 5 -27.03 -7.55 3.49
CA GLN A 5 -26.95 -6.81 2.22
C GLN A 5 -25.53 -6.29 1.92
N TRP A 6 -24.58 -6.42 2.85
CA TRP A 6 -23.18 -6.00 2.65
C TRP A 6 -22.51 -6.70 1.46
N VAL A 7 -22.85 -7.97 1.21
CA VAL A 7 -22.28 -8.76 0.12
C VAL A 7 -22.63 -8.14 -1.25
N GLU A 8 -23.81 -7.55 -1.39
CA GLU A 8 -24.28 -6.94 -2.63
C GLU A 8 -23.48 -5.69 -3.01
N ILE A 9 -22.99 -4.93 -2.03
CA ILE A 9 -22.22 -3.70 -2.25
C ILE A 9 -20.70 -3.90 -2.18
N ASN A 10 -20.22 -5.08 -1.80
CA ASN A 10 -18.80 -5.35 -1.59
C ASN A 10 -17.95 -5.06 -2.84
N MET A 11 -18.44 -5.40 -4.04
CA MET A 11 -17.71 -5.11 -5.28
C MET A 11 -17.61 -3.61 -5.57
N VAL A 12 -18.65 -2.84 -5.27
CA VAL A 12 -18.66 -1.38 -5.45
C VAL A 12 -17.68 -0.73 -4.47
N ILE A 13 -17.63 -1.21 -3.23
CA ILE A 13 -16.66 -0.73 -2.23
C ILE A 13 -15.24 -1.04 -2.69
N MET A 14 -14.96 -2.26 -3.13
CA MET A 14 -13.65 -2.62 -3.66
C MET A 14 -13.26 -1.76 -4.86
N LEU A 15 -14.20 -1.48 -5.78
CA LEU A 15 -13.96 -0.59 -6.90
C LEU A 15 -13.56 0.80 -6.40
N ILE A 16 -14.34 1.41 -5.50
CA ILE A 16 -14.06 2.75 -4.97
C ILE A 16 -12.71 2.78 -4.27
N LEU A 17 -12.43 1.83 -3.38
CA LEU A 17 -11.18 1.78 -2.62
C LEU A 17 -9.96 1.62 -3.53
N ASN A 18 -10.07 0.87 -4.63
CA ASN A 18 -8.98 0.71 -5.59
C ASN A 18 -8.72 1.96 -6.45
N GLN A 19 -9.68 2.88 -6.54
CA GLN A 19 -9.57 4.14 -7.29
C GLN A 19 -9.11 5.31 -6.40
N LEU A 20 -9.20 5.18 -5.08
CA LEU A 20 -8.82 6.27 -4.15
C LEU A 20 -7.34 6.24 -3.80
N PRO A 21 -6.69 7.42 -3.68
CA PRO A 21 -5.29 7.51 -3.28
C PRO A 21 -5.09 6.98 -1.86
N SER A 22 -4.04 6.19 -1.67
CA SER A 22 -3.70 5.64 -0.35
C SER A 22 -2.37 6.19 0.17
N PRO A 23 -2.30 6.68 1.43
CA PRO A 23 -1.05 7.09 2.05
C PRO A 23 0.01 5.98 2.15
N SER A 24 -0.41 4.70 2.19
CA SER A 24 0.53 3.57 2.18
C SER A 24 1.20 3.35 0.82
N LEU A 25 0.59 3.89 -0.25
CA LEU A 25 1.08 3.83 -1.62
C LEU A 25 1.67 5.16 -2.09
N GLY A 26 2.09 6.03 -1.16
CA GLY A 26 2.60 7.36 -1.51
C GLY A 26 1.54 8.32 -2.06
N ASN A 27 0.28 8.18 -1.62
CA ASN A 27 -0.90 8.90 -2.13
C ASN A 27 -1.26 8.60 -3.59
N VAL A 28 -0.82 7.45 -4.10
CA VAL A 28 -1.26 6.89 -5.40
C VAL A 28 -2.41 5.92 -5.17
N ALA A 29 -3.34 5.83 -6.12
CA ALA A 29 -4.42 4.85 -6.07
C ALA A 29 -3.91 3.42 -6.32
N PRO A 30 -4.47 2.39 -5.65
CA PRO A 30 -4.07 1.00 -5.87
C PRO A 30 -4.10 0.56 -7.33
N VAL A 31 -5.13 0.95 -8.10
CA VAL A 31 -5.22 0.61 -9.53
C VAL A 31 -4.04 1.17 -10.33
N THR A 32 -3.60 2.39 -10.04
CA THR A 32 -2.47 3.03 -10.70
C THR A 32 -1.16 2.41 -10.26
N ALA A 33 -1.00 2.17 -8.95
CA ALA A 33 0.20 1.55 -8.42
C ALA A 33 0.44 0.14 -9.00
N MET A 34 -0.61 -0.65 -9.20
CA MET A 34 -0.49 -2.04 -9.63
C MET A 34 -0.54 -2.22 -11.16
N SER A 35 -1.35 -1.42 -11.86
CA SER A 35 -1.60 -1.60 -13.30
C SER A 35 -1.08 -0.46 -14.16
N GLY A 36 -0.63 0.65 -13.57
CA GLY A 36 -0.09 1.80 -14.31
C GLY A 36 -1.16 2.59 -15.05
N ARG A 37 -2.42 2.18 -14.89
CA ARG A 37 -3.58 2.84 -15.48
C ARG A 37 -3.98 4.02 -14.60
N PRO A 38 -4.39 5.15 -15.19
CA PRO A 38 -4.98 6.22 -14.42
C PRO A 38 -6.25 5.73 -13.72
N THR A 39 -6.61 6.41 -12.64
CA THR A 39 -7.91 6.21 -12.00
C THR A 39 -9.02 6.50 -12.98
N MET A 40 -10.10 5.73 -12.91
CA MET A 40 -11.27 5.90 -13.76
C MET A 40 -11.83 7.31 -13.59
N SER A 41 -11.92 8.04 -14.69
CA SER A 41 -12.63 9.32 -14.75
C SER A 41 -13.99 9.10 -15.41
N PRO A 42 -15.08 9.70 -14.90
CA PRO A 42 -16.36 9.72 -15.63
C PRO A 42 -16.23 10.23 -17.07
N LEU A 43 -15.22 11.08 -17.33
CA LEU A 43 -14.90 11.64 -18.65
C LEU A 43 -14.30 10.62 -19.62
N ASP A 44 -13.73 9.50 -19.13
CA ASP A 44 -13.17 8.45 -20.01
C ASP A 44 -14.24 7.78 -20.88
N THR A 45 -15.51 7.88 -20.48
CA THR A 45 -16.66 7.35 -21.22
C THR A 45 -17.00 8.16 -22.47
N ILE A 46 -16.47 9.39 -22.58
CA ILE A 46 -16.73 10.28 -23.71
C ILE A 46 -15.74 9.92 -24.82
N ALA A 47 -16.21 9.10 -25.77
CA ALA A 47 -15.47 8.85 -27.00
C ALA A 47 -15.41 10.14 -27.84
N LEU A 48 -14.31 10.87 -27.75
CA LEU A 48 -14.02 11.97 -28.66
C LEU A 48 -13.65 11.40 -30.03
N PRO A 49 -14.18 11.94 -31.14
CA PRO A 49 -13.75 11.53 -32.47
C PRO A 49 -12.26 11.83 -32.63
N GLY A 50 -11.43 10.79 -32.57
CA GLY A 50 -9.99 10.88 -32.84
C GLY A 50 -9.72 10.76 -34.33
N GLY A 51 -8.79 11.56 -34.85
CA GLY A 51 -8.30 11.40 -36.21
C GLY A 51 -7.56 10.07 -36.37
N LEU A 52 -7.90 9.30 -37.42
CA LEU A 52 -7.16 8.09 -37.77
C LEU A 52 -5.78 8.49 -38.28
N GLN A 53 -4.74 8.08 -37.56
CA GLN A 53 -3.36 8.20 -38.02
C GLN A 53 -3.00 6.95 -38.82
N SER A 54 -2.60 7.13 -40.08
CA SER A 54 -1.96 6.04 -40.83
C SER A 54 -0.59 5.77 -40.20
N ALA A 55 -0.36 4.52 -39.81
CA ALA A 55 0.92 4.06 -39.28
C ALA A 55 1.20 2.68 -39.87
N THR A 56 2.46 2.42 -40.19
CA THR A 56 2.92 1.08 -40.60
C THR A 56 2.98 0.16 -39.39
N LEU A 57 2.88 -1.15 -39.62
CA LEU A 57 2.99 -2.15 -38.55
C LEU A 57 4.31 -2.01 -37.76
N ALA A 58 5.42 -1.75 -38.45
CA ALA A 58 6.73 -1.57 -37.83
C ALA A 58 6.78 -0.35 -36.90
N GLU A 59 6.13 0.77 -37.28
CA GLU A 59 6.01 1.95 -36.42
C GLU A 59 5.16 1.68 -35.18
N ILE A 60 4.07 0.91 -35.33
CA ILE A 60 3.22 0.50 -34.20
C ILE A 60 4.02 -0.37 -33.24
N GLU A 61 4.72 -1.39 -33.72
CA GLU A 61 5.54 -2.28 -32.88
C GLU A 61 6.68 -1.54 -32.17
N SER A 62 7.30 -0.57 -32.85
CA SER A 62 8.34 0.27 -32.27
C SER A 62 7.78 1.15 -31.14
N ARG A 63 6.65 1.83 -31.39
CA ARG A 63 5.94 2.63 -30.38
C ARG A 63 5.49 1.77 -29.20
N GLN A 64 4.97 0.57 -29.47
CA GLN A 64 4.55 -0.35 -28.42
C GLN A 64 5.73 -0.74 -27.52
N ARG A 65 6.87 -1.14 -28.10
CA ARG A 65 8.08 -1.47 -27.34
C ARG A 65 8.57 -0.29 -26.50
N SER A 66 8.62 0.90 -27.10
CA SER A 66 9.00 2.14 -26.40
C SER A 66 8.06 2.44 -25.22
N ASN A 67 6.75 2.34 -25.44
CA ASN A 67 5.75 2.60 -24.41
C ASN A 67 5.82 1.59 -23.27
N ILE A 68 6.04 0.30 -23.58
CA ILE A 68 6.23 -0.74 -22.56
C ILE A 68 7.49 -0.46 -21.74
N GLN A 69 8.58 -0.04 -22.38
CA GLN A 69 9.81 0.28 -21.66
C GLN A 69 9.62 1.50 -20.75
N ALA A 70 9.02 2.58 -21.27
CA ALA A 70 8.70 3.76 -20.48
C ALA A 70 7.78 3.43 -19.29
N ALA A 71 6.79 2.55 -19.49
CA ALA A 71 5.93 2.09 -18.41
C ALA A 71 6.72 1.35 -17.32
N ARG A 72 7.63 0.44 -17.71
CA ARG A 72 8.50 -0.28 -16.75
C ARG A 72 9.34 0.68 -15.93
N ASP A 73 10.00 1.63 -16.58
CA ASP A 73 10.85 2.61 -15.90
C ASP A 73 10.04 3.48 -14.92
N ALA A 74 8.82 3.87 -15.32
CA ALA A 74 7.91 4.62 -14.46
C ALA A 74 7.46 3.81 -13.23
N PHE A 75 7.11 2.53 -13.40
CA PHE A 75 6.76 1.64 -12.28
C PHE A 75 7.92 1.44 -11.31
N ASP A 76 9.12 1.19 -11.83
CA ASP A 76 10.31 1.01 -11.00
C ASP A 76 10.61 2.26 -10.18
N SER A 77 10.48 3.44 -10.79
CA SER A 77 10.63 4.71 -10.08
C SER A 77 9.58 4.86 -8.98
N MET A 78 8.30 4.68 -9.31
CA MET A 78 7.20 4.78 -8.36
C MET A 78 7.34 3.80 -7.19
N HIS A 79 7.71 2.54 -7.45
CA HIS A 79 7.91 1.56 -6.40
C HIS A 79 9.10 1.88 -5.49
N LYS A 80 10.18 2.46 -6.03
CA LYS A 80 11.31 2.95 -5.23
C LYS A 80 10.87 4.08 -4.29
N GLU A 81 10.12 5.04 -4.79
CA GLU A 81 9.58 6.15 -3.99
C GLU A 81 8.65 5.62 -2.88
N MET A 82 7.72 4.74 -3.23
CA MET A 82 6.80 4.12 -2.29
C MET A 82 7.53 3.33 -1.20
N ALA A 83 8.57 2.57 -1.56
CA ALA A 83 9.40 1.85 -0.60
C ALA A 83 10.12 2.82 0.36
N ALA A 84 10.66 3.93 -0.15
CA ALA A 84 11.33 4.94 0.66
C ALA A 84 10.36 5.63 1.65
N VAL A 85 9.15 5.99 1.20
CA VAL A 85 8.10 6.57 2.06
C VAL A 85 7.70 5.60 3.17
N ASN A 86 7.48 4.33 2.81
CA ASN A 86 7.10 3.30 3.77
C ASN A 86 8.21 3.00 4.77
N ALA A 87 9.48 2.96 4.34
CA ALA A 87 10.62 2.80 5.25
C ALA A 87 10.68 3.95 6.27
N LYS A 88 10.54 5.20 5.83
CA LYS A 88 10.50 6.37 6.73
C LYS A 88 9.33 6.28 7.72
N LYS A 89 8.15 5.86 7.26
CA LYS A 89 6.97 5.69 8.12
C LYS A 89 7.20 4.60 9.18
N ARG A 90 7.77 3.46 8.79
CA ARG A 90 8.11 2.35 9.71
C ARG A 90 9.11 2.81 10.77
N GLU A 91 10.17 3.50 10.36
CA GLU A 91 11.18 4.02 11.28
C GLU A 91 10.58 5.00 12.30
N ARG A 92 9.71 5.92 11.87
CA ARG A 92 8.97 6.80 12.79
C ARG A 92 8.08 6.03 13.76
N SER A 93 7.37 5.02 13.27
CA SER A 93 6.52 4.16 14.11
C SER A 93 7.36 3.42 15.15
N LYS A 94 8.53 2.89 14.76
CA LYS A 94 9.46 2.21 15.67
C LYS A 94 9.97 3.17 16.75
N ARG A 95 10.48 4.34 16.37
CA ARG A 95 10.92 5.36 17.35
C ARG A 95 9.81 5.78 18.31
N SER A 96 8.60 5.97 17.79
CA SER A 96 7.44 6.31 18.62
C SER A 96 7.11 5.19 19.59
N HIS A 97 7.19 3.93 19.16
CA HIS A 97 7.00 2.76 20.01
C HIS A 97 8.08 2.67 21.08
N ASP A 98 9.36 2.79 20.72
CA ASP A 98 10.50 2.69 21.64
C ASP A 98 10.55 3.84 22.66
N ALA A 99 9.96 4.99 22.33
CA ALA A 99 9.80 6.12 23.24
C ALA A 99 8.62 5.96 24.23
N ARG A 100 7.76 4.95 24.06
CA ARG A 100 6.65 4.71 25.00
C ARG A 100 7.18 4.17 26.33
N ARG A 101 6.69 4.76 27.42
CA ARG A 101 7.01 4.33 28.78
C ARG A 101 6.60 2.86 28.97
N GLY A 102 7.54 2.03 29.43
CA GLY A 102 7.34 0.59 29.63
C GLY A 102 7.71 -0.31 28.45
N VAL A 103 8.09 0.24 27.30
CA VAL A 103 8.58 -0.56 26.14
C VAL A 103 10.06 -0.89 26.25
N GLN A 104 10.87 0.03 26.78
CA GLN A 104 12.28 -0.26 27.08
C GLN A 104 12.36 -1.14 28.33
N MET A 105 12.95 -2.33 28.17
CA MET A 105 13.25 -3.21 29.30
C MET A 105 14.16 -2.50 30.29
N ALA A 106 13.79 -2.50 31.56
CA ALA A 106 14.66 -2.02 32.61
C ALA A 106 15.95 -2.87 32.64
N GLN A 107 17.10 -2.21 32.61
CA GLN A 107 18.38 -2.88 32.83
C GLN A 107 18.57 -3.03 34.34
N PHE A 108 18.57 -4.28 34.81
CA PHE A 108 18.84 -4.61 36.21
C PHE A 108 20.32 -4.98 36.37
N VAL A 109 20.94 -4.50 37.44
CA VAL A 109 22.32 -4.82 37.79
C VAL A 109 22.34 -5.85 38.94
N VAL A 110 23.42 -6.60 39.08
CA VAL A 110 23.63 -7.49 40.22
C VAL A 110 23.51 -6.70 41.51
N GLY A 111 22.49 -6.99 42.31
CA GLY A 111 22.13 -6.24 43.54
C GLY A 111 20.74 -5.62 43.51
N ASP A 112 20.10 -5.52 42.34
CA ASP A 112 18.71 -5.06 42.23
C ASP A 112 17.73 -6.16 42.64
N TYR A 113 16.92 -5.88 43.67
CA TYR A 113 15.85 -6.79 44.09
C TYR A 113 14.57 -6.48 43.30
N VAL A 114 14.13 -7.43 42.46
CA VAL A 114 12.93 -7.30 41.63
C VAL A 114 11.82 -8.18 42.17
N LEU A 115 10.60 -7.64 42.26
CA LEU A 115 9.41 -8.40 42.64
C LEU A 115 9.02 -9.34 41.47
N TYR A 116 9.25 -10.64 41.64
CA TYR A 116 8.83 -11.66 40.68
C TYR A 116 7.44 -12.19 41.04
N GLN A 117 6.48 -12.04 40.12
CA GLN A 117 5.18 -12.68 40.23
C GLN A 117 5.05 -13.75 39.15
N ASP A 118 4.96 -15.00 39.59
CA ASP A 118 4.79 -16.14 38.71
C ASP A 118 3.32 -16.27 38.30
N VAL A 119 3.01 -15.79 37.10
CA VAL A 119 1.64 -15.76 36.57
C VAL A 119 1.09 -17.14 36.19
N TRP A 120 1.89 -18.21 36.27
CA TRP A 120 1.50 -19.58 35.90
C TRP A 120 1.38 -20.54 37.09
N GLN A 121 1.43 -20.03 38.33
CA GLN A 121 1.34 -20.83 39.55
C GLN A 121 0.07 -21.69 39.63
N HIS A 122 -1.03 -21.24 39.02
CA HIS A 122 -2.32 -21.93 39.05
C HIS A 122 -2.42 -23.15 38.12
N GLN A 123 -1.48 -23.33 37.17
CA GLN A 123 -1.49 -24.44 36.21
C GLN A 123 -0.56 -25.60 36.58
N ARG A 124 0.26 -25.46 37.64
CA ARG A 124 1.27 -26.44 38.05
C ARG A 124 0.86 -27.35 39.21
N ARG A 125 -0.41 -27.33 39.62
CA ARG A 125 -0.96 -28.32 40.55
C ARG A 125 -1.81 -29.33 39.79
N SER A 126 -1.14 -30.37 39.32
CA SER A 126 -1.72 -31.70 39.03
C SER A 126 -1.03 -32.71 39.95
#